data_AF-A0A535KNB8-F1
#
_entry.id   AF-A0A535KNB8-F1
#
_cell.length_a   1.000
_cell.length_b   1.000
_cell.length_c   1.000
_cell.angle_alpha   90.00
_cell.angle_beta   90.00
_cell.angle_gamma   90.00
#
_symmetry.space_group_name_H-M   'P 1'
#
loop_
_entity.id
_entity.type
_entity.pdbx_description
1 polymer ?
#
loop_
_entity_poly.entity_id
_entity_poly.type
_entity_poly.pdbx_seq_one_letter_code
_entity_poly.pdbx_strand_id
1 'polypeptide(L)'
;MVAPDDCPSQAEYIKYFDDAIAGMQTEEALERIAYELCVDSAAENIDYLEVRWAPRLHLQRGLTLAGVISAVLRGLTDAPSKAVAI
;
A
#
# COMPACT_ATOMS: atom_id res chain seq x y z
N MET A 1 11.66 -5.57 -5.91
CA MET A 1 12.44 -5.17 -4.72
C MET A 1 12.85 -6.44 -3.99
N VAL A 2 14.12 -6.82 -4.07
CA VAL A 2 14.63 -8.03 -3.40
C VAL A 2 15.96 -7.65 -2.79
N ALA A 3 16.08 -7.76 -1.47
CA ALA A 3 17.35 -7.61 -0.77
C ALA A 3 18.22 -8.86 -1.03
N PRO A 4 19.56 -8.74 -1.04
CA PRO A 4 20.44 -9.89 -1.16
C PRO A 4 20.32 -10.81 0.06
N ASP A 5 20.65 -12.08 -0.11
CA ASP A 5 20.57 -13.10 0.94
C ASP A 5 21.42 -12.76 2.19
N ASP A 6 22.49 -11.99 2.01
CA ASP A 6 23.41 -11.54 3.07
C ASP A 6 23.16 -10.10 3.54
N CYS A 7 21.91 -9.62 3.45
CA CYS A 7 21.54 -8.28 3.91
C CYS A 7 21.95 -8.05 5.39
N PRO A 8 22.78 -7.04 5.69
CA PRO A 8 23.53 -6.97 6.94
C PRO A 8 22.69 -6.55 8.15
N SER A 9 21.51 -5.96 7.94
CA SER A 9 20.59 -5.61 9.03
C SER A 9 19.16 -5.33 8.52
N GLN A 10 18.20 -5.32 9.44
CA GLN A 10 16.82 -4.88 9.16
C GLN A 10 16.77 -3.42 8.67
N ALA A 11 17.63 -2.55 9.19
CA ALA A 11 17.67 -1.16 8.79
C ALA A 11 18.10 -0.99 7.32
N GLU A 12 19.05 -1.81 6.85
CA GLU A 12 19.42 -1.86 5.43
C GLU A 12 18.33 -2.49 4.56
N TYR A 13 17.67 -3.55 5.07
CA TYR A 13 16.58 -4.21 4.36
C TYR A 13 15.42 -3.26 4.02
N ILE A 14 15.04 -2.38 4.96
CA ILE A 14 13.89 -1.48 4.76
C ILE A 14 14.15 -0.45 3.64
N LYS A 15 15.41 -0.12 3.33
CA LYS A 15 15.73 0.81 2.23
C LYS A 15 15.34 0.28 0.85
N TYR A 16 15.18 -1.04 0.69
CA TYR A 16 14.76 -1.63 -0.58
C TYR A 16 13.31 -1.28 -0.95
N PHE A 17 12.53 -0.68 -0.02
CA PHE A 17 11.20 -0.16 -0.30
C PHE A 17 11.20 1.28 -0.86
N ASP A 18 12.34 1.97 -0.87
CA ASP A 18 12.42 3.39 -1.24
C ASP A 18 11.89 3.65 -2.65
N ASP A 19 12.22 2.78 -3.62
CA ASP A 19 11.74 2.92 -5.01
C ASP A 19 10.22 2.73 -5.14
N ALA A 20 9.64 1.78 -4.40
CA ALA A 20 8.19 1.63 -4.39
C ALA A 20 7.53 2.83 -3.71
N ILE A 21 8.07 3.30 -2.59
CA ILE A 21 7.58 4.49 -1.89
C ILE A 21 7.65 5.72 -2.79
N ALA A 22 8.69 5.85 -3.62
CA ALA A 22 8.82 6.95 -4.59
C ALA A 22 7.69 6.94 -5.64
N GLY A 23 7.20 5.76 -6.03
CA GLY A 23 6.03 5.62 -6.90
C GLY A 23 4.69 6.02 -6.24
N MET A 24 4.65 6.04 -4.90
CA MET A 24 3.44 6.29 -4.09
C MET A 24 3.35 7.74 -3.56
N GLN A 25 3.88 8.72 -4.29
CA GLN A 25 3.94 10.14 -3.87
C GLN A 25 2.87 11.01 -4.55
N THR A 26 1.72 10.45 -4.91
CA THR A 26 0.53 11.16 -5.42
C THR A 26 -0.73 10.53 -4.84
N GLU A 27 -1.81 11.31 -4.65
CA GLU A 27 -3.07 10.76 -4.15
C GLU A 27 -3.63 9.68 -5.09
N GLU A 28 -3.53 9.91 -6.40
CA GLU A 28 -4.02 8.98 -7.42
C GLU A 28 -3.29 7.64 -7.39
N ALA A 29 -1.96 7.66 -7.17
CA ALA A 29 -1.20 6.42 -7.02
C ALA A 29 -1.57 5.66 -5.74
N LEU A 30 -1.73 6.37 -4.62
CA LEU A 30 -2.10 5.76 -3.33
C LEU A 30 -3.50 5.13 -3.40
N GLU A 31 -4.45 5.83 -4.00
CA GLU A 31 -5.82 5.36 -4.20
C GLU A 31 -5.85 4.12 -5.11
N ARG A 32 -5.15 4.17 -6.25
CA ARG A 32 -5.05 3.05 -7.18
C ARG A 32 -4.45 1.81 -6.54
N ILE A 33 -3.33 1.95 -5.82
CA ILE A 33 -2.64 0.80 -5.21
C ILE A 33 -3.48 0.19 -4.09
N ALA A 34 -4.19 1.00 -3.32
CA ALA A 34 -5.12 0.51 -2.31
C ALA A 34 -6.29 -0.28 -2.93
N TYR A 35 -6.83 0.21 -4.05
CA TYR A 35 -7.86 -0.52 -4.81
C TYR A 35 -7.32 -1.84 -5.38
N GLU A 36 -6.15 -1.82 -6.03
CA GLU A 36 -5.51 -3.00 -6.62
C GLU A 36 -5.20 -4.06 -5.55
N LEU A 37 -4.73 -3.65 -4.36
CA LEU A 37 -4.52 -4.55 -3.21
C LEU A 37 -5.79 -5.36 -2.87
N CYS A 38 -6.95 -4.71 -2.85
CA CYS A 38 -8.21 -5.37 -2.57
C CYS A 38 -8.65 -6.31 -3.71
N VAL A 39 -8.44 -5.91 -4.97
CA VAL A 39 -8.74 -6.74 -6.14
C VAL A 39 -7.89 -8.02 -6.14
N ASP A 40 -6.59 -7.89 -5.88
CA ASP A 40 -5.67 -9.02 -5.82
C ASP A 40 -6.00 -9.93 -4.64
N SER A 41 -6.29 -9.35 -3.47
CA SER A 41 -6.71 -10.12 -2.28
C SER A 41 -7.99 -10.93 -2.55
N ALA A 42 -8.97 -10.34 -3.21
CA ALA A 42 -10.21 -11.03 -3.59
C ALA A 42 -9.94 -12.17 -4.60
N ALA A 43 -9.02 -11.97 -5.55
CA ALA A 43 -8.61 -13.02 -6.49
C ALA A 43 -7.90 -14.19 -5.80
N GLU A 44 -7.25 -13.94 -4.67
CA GLU A 44 -6.63 -14.95 -3.81
C GLU A 44 -7.60 -15.61 -2.82
N ASN A 45 -8.91 -15.30 -2.89
CA ASN A 45 -9.96 -15.77 -1.98
C ASN A 45 -9.76 -15.31 -0.52
N ILE A 46 -9.16 -14.14 -0.31
CA ILE A 46 -9.08 -13.51 1.01
C ILE A 46 -10.43 -12.85 1.33
N ASP A 47 -11.09 -13.36 2.36
CA ASP A 47 -12.42 -12.90 2.78
C ASP A 47 -12.36 -11.73 3.78
N TYR A 48 -11.23 -11.57 4.47
CA TYR A 48 -11.00 -10.50 5.44
C TYR A 48 -9.56 -9.98 5.35
N LEU A 49 -9.42 -8.67 5.20
CA LEU A 49 -8.14 -8.00 4.99
C LEU A 49 -7.97 -6.83 5.97
N GLU A 50 -6.88 -6.86 6.75
CA GLU A 50 -6.44 -5.72 7.58
C GLU A 50 -5.23 -5.03 6.94
N VAL A 51 -5.47 -3.89 6.30
CA VAL A 51 -4.41 -3.12 5.63
C VAL A 51 -3.66 -2.24 6.63
N ARG A 52 -2.33 -2.36 6.66
CA ARG A 52 -1.43 -1.58 7.51
C ARG A 52 -0.36 -0.90 6.67
N TRP A 53 -0.15 0.39 6.89
CA TRP A 53 0.90 1.17 6.21
C TRP A 53 1.44 2.28 7.10
N ALA A 54 2.48 2.96 6.64
CA ALA A 54 3.11 4.10 7.32
C ALA A 54 2.83 5.41 6.56
N PRO A 55 1.74 6.14 6.84
CA PRO A 55 1.32 7.31 6.05
C PRO A 55 2.39 8.40 5.93
N ARG A 56 3.27 8.52 6.94
CA ARG A 56 4.35 9.53 6.95
C ARG A 56 5.42 9.31 5.89
N LEU A 57 5.48 8.15 5.25
CA LEU A 57 6.43 7.89 4.14
C LEU A 57 5.96 8.49 2.80
N HIS A 58 4.74 9.00 2.72
CA HIS A 58 4.10 9.46 1.48
C HIS A 58 3.81 10.97 1.46
N LEU A 59 4.68 11.78 2.07
CA LEU A 59 4.48 13.23 2.22
C LEU A 59 5.26 14.07 1.21
N GLN A 60 5.92 13.44 0.24
CA GLN A 60 6.65 14.18 -0.79
C GLN A 60 5.65 14.84 -1.76
N ARG A 61 6.16 15.74 -2.62
CA ARG A 61 5.37 16.44 -3.64
C ARG A 61 4.19 17.26 -3.09
N GLY A 62 4.24 17.63 -1.81
CA GLY A 62 3.25 18.48 -1.15
C GLY A 62 2.04 17.75 -0.56
N LEU A 63 2.07 16.40 -0.52
CA LEU A 63 1.01 15.63 0.10
C LEU A 63 0.93 15.89 1.61
N THR A 64 -0.30 16.07 2.10
CA THR A 64 -0.56 16.20 3.53
C THR A 64 -0.85 14.82 4.14
N LEU A 65 -0.58 14.67 5.44
CA LEU A 65 -0.90 13.42 6.15
C LEU A 65 -2.38 13.03 6.01
N ALA A 66 -3.28 14.01 6.08
CA ALA A 66 -4.70 13.79 5.89
C ALA A 66 -5.01 13.35 4.45
N GLY A 67 -4.43 14.00 3.45
CA GLY A 67 -4.59 13.63 2.03
C GLY A 67 -4.13 12.21 1.75
N VAL A 68 -2.97 11.79 2.28
CA VAL A 68 -2.46 10.41 2.16
C VAL A 68 -3.46 9.41 2.73
N ILE A 69 -3.93 9.64 3.97
CA ILE A 69 -4.87 8.73 4.63
C ILE A 69 -6.18 8.67 3.84
N SER A 70 -6.72 9.82 3.43
CA SER A 70 -7.94 9.89 2.64
C SER A 70 -7.82 9.18 1.29
N ALA A 71 -6.72 9.35 0.57
CA ALA A 71 -6.48 8.69 -0.71
C ALA A 71 -6.49 7.16 -0.58
N VAL A 72 -5.77 6.62 0.42
CA VAL A 72 -5.77 5.18 0.69
C VAL A 72 -7.19 4.69 1.06
N LEU A 73 -7.89 5.42 1.95
CA LEU A 73 -9.25 5.04 2.34
C LEU A 73 -10.24 5.06 1.18
N ARG A 74 -10.12 5.99 0.22
CA ARG A 74 -10.94 5.98 -1.01
C ARG A 74 -10.72 4.69 -1.80
N GLY A 75 -9.46 4.33 -2.07
CA GLY A 75 -9.13 3.11 -2.80
C GLY A 75 -9.63 1.83 -2.12
N LEU A 76 -9.51 1.74 -0.79
CA LEU A 76 -10.03 0.61 -0.02
C LEU A 76 -11.57 0.57 0.00
N THR A 77 -12.23 1.72 -0.05
CA THR A 77 -13.70 1.82 0.00
C THR A 77 -14.35 1.50 -1.34
N ASP A 78 -13.73 1.95 -2.44
CA ASP A 78 -14.25 1.75 -3.79
C ASP A 78 -13.99 0.33 -4.31
N ALA A 79 -13.14 -0.44 -3.60
CA ALA A 79 -12.82 -1.80 -3.97
C ALA A 79 -14.04 -2.73 -3.88
N PRO A 80 -14.20 -3.65 -4.85
CA PRO A 80 -15.30 -4.60 -4.83
C PRO A 80 -15.14 -5.59 -3.68
N SER A 81 -16.06 -5.55 -2.70
CA SER A 81 -16.17 -6.60 -1.69
C SER A 81 -16.95 -7.79 -2.25
N LYS A 82 -16.34 -8.96 -2.38
CA LYS A 82 -17.04 -10.23 -2.59
C LYS A 82 -16.88 -11.07 -1.34
N ALA A 83 -17.95 -11.19 -0.56
CA ALA A 83 -18.01 -12.19 0.50
C ALA A 83 -18.00 -13.58 -0.16
N VAL A 84 -17.03 -14.40 0.20
CA VAL A 84 -16.99 -15.80 -0.17
C VAL A 84 -17.86 -16.55 0.83
N ALA A 85 -18.88 -17.26 0.35
CA ALA A 85 -19.69 -18.08 1.23
C ALA A 85 -18.85 -19.24 1.76
N ILE A 86 -18.68 -19.31 3.09
CA ILE A 86 -18.04 -20.41 3.83
C ILE A 86 -18.98 -21.61 3.90
#